data_AF-A0AAW2JV45-F1
#
_entry.id   AF-A0AAW2JV45-F1
#
_cell.length_a   1.000
_cell.length_b   1.000
_cell.length_c   1.000
_cell.angle_alpha   90.00
_cell.angle_beta   90.00
_cell.angle_gamma   90.00
#
_symmetry.space_group_name_H-M   'P 1'
#
loop_
_entity.id
_entity.type
_entity.pdbx_description
1 polymer ?
#
loop_
_entity_poly.entity_id
_entity_poly.type
_entity_poly.pdbx_seq_one_letter_code
_entity_poly.pdbx_strand_id
1 'polypeptide(L)'
;MDEAFDMYCQGFSTYGPFWDGILGYWNAHLQNPGKVLFLKYEDLKEDITFQVKKIAEFIGFPFSLEEEEQGLIDQISGLCSFESLSNLAVNKTGDLNGIAKNSSFFRKGQVGDWINYLTPAMVERIKKLMDLKFEGSGLMFKTGNKKG
;
A
#
# COMPACT_ATOMS: atom_id res chain seq x y z
N MET A 1 -22.10 2.60 -5.62
CA MET A 1 -21.11 1.92 -4.75
C MET A 1 -21.20 0.41 -4.96
N ASP A 2 -22.41 -0.14 -4.89
CA ASP A 2 -22.65 -1.58 -5.06
C ASP A 2 -22.24 -2.12 -6.43
N GLU A 3 -22.55 -1.41 -7.52
CA GLU A 3 -22.13 -1.81 -8.89
C GLU A 3 -20.60 -1.83 -9.04
N ALA A 4 -19.92 -0.74 -8.66
CA ALA A 4 -18.45 -0.67 -8.73
C ALA A 4 -17.78 -1.74 -7.85
N PHE A 5 -18.35 -2.03 -6.67
CA PHE A 5 -17.89 -3.11 -5.82
C PHE A 5 -18.09 -4.49 -6.46
N ASP A 6 -19.24 -4.72 -7.09
CA ASP A 6 -19.53 -5.98 -7.76
C ASP A 6 -18.61 -6.20 -8.96
N MET A 7 -18.42 -5.18 -9.80
CA MET A 7 -17.44 -5.17 -10.88
C MET A 7 -16.03 -5.51 -10.36
N TYR A 8 -15.59 -4.88 -9.27
CA TYR A 8 -14.30 -5.19 -8.64
C TYR A 8 -14.20 -6.66 -8.19
N CYS A 9 -15.23 -7.18 -7.53
CA CYS A 9 -15.26 -8.58 -7.07
C CYS A 9 -15.22 -9.57 -8.26
N GLN A 10 -15.79 -9.20 -9.40
CA GLN A 10 -15.76 -9.97 -10.63
C GLN A 10 -14.44 -9.81 -11.41
N GLY A 11 -13.54 -8.92 -10.96
CA GLY A 11 -12.25 -8.63 -11.60
C GLY A 11 -12.29 -7.54 -12.67
N PHE A 12 -13.45 -6.91 -12.89
CA PHE A 12 -13.62 -5.79 -13.80
C PHE A 12 -13.21 -4.47 -13.13
N SER A 13 -11.90 -4.25 -13.08
CA SER A 13 -11.31 -2.98 -12.67
C SER A 13 -10.18 -2.59 -13.63
N THR A 14 -9.78 -1.32 -13.62
CA THR A 14 -8.55 -0.90 -14.31
C THR A 14 -7.38 -1.74 -13.80
N TYR A 15 -6.64 -2.37 -14.71
CA TYR A 15 -5.56 -3.34 -14.42
C TYR A 15 -6.00 -4.59 -13.63
N GLY A 16 -7.30 -4.88 -13.58
CA GLY A 16 -7.83 -6.07 -12.91
C GLY A 16 -7.65 -7.36 -13.72
N PRO A 17 -7.82 -8.53 -13.07
CA PRO A 17 -8.23 -8.70 -11.67
C PRO A 17 -7.10 -8.39 -10.66
N PHE A 18 -7.45 -7.74 -9.54
CA PHE A 18 -6.50 -7.36 -8.49
C PHE A 18 -5.66 -8.54 -7.97
N TRP A 19 -6.31 -9.68 -7.72
CA TRP A 19 -5.68 -10.87 -7.14
C TRP A 19 -4.57 -11.42 -8.02
N ASP A 20 -4.80 -11.46 -9.34
CA ASP A 20 -3.88 -12.04 -10.31
C ASP A 20 -2.60 -11.19 -10.40
N GLY A 21 -2.76 -9.86 -10.45
CA GLY A 21 -1.64 -8.93 -10.44
C GLY A 21 -0.79 -9.06 -9.17
N ILE A 22 -1.44 -9.08 -8.00
CA ILE A 22 -0.76 -9.22 -6.71
C ILE A 22 -0.02 -10.55 -6.59
N LEU A 23 -0.64 -11.66 -6.96
CA LEU A 23 -0.01 -12.99 -6.93
C LEU A 23 1.17 -13.07 -7.91
N GLY A 24 1.07 -12.42 -9.08
CA GLY A 24 2.18 -12.33 -10.03
C GLY A 24 3.42 -11.71 -9.39
N TYR A 25 3.28 -10.55 -8.73
CA TYR A 25 4.39 -9.89 -8.03
C TYR A 25 4.86 -10.64 -6.79
N TRP A 26 3.94 -11.27 -6.05
CA TRP A 26 4.28 -12.11 -4.90
C TRP A 26 5.14 -13.31 -5.31
N ASN A 27 4.75 -14.02 -6.36
CA ASN A 27 5.53 -15.14 -6.90
C ASN A 27 6.88 -14.67 -7.44
N ALA A 28 6.93 -13.51 -8.11
CA ALA A 28 8.19 -12.93 -8.58
C ALA A 28 9.14 -12.58 -7.42
N HIS A 29 8.61 -12.07 -6.31
CA HIS A 29 9.34 -11.83 -5.06
C HIS A 29 9.92 -13.13 -4.48
N LEU A 30 9.11 -14.19 -4.39
CA LEU A 30 9.58 -15.49 -3.88
C LEU A 30 10.67 -16.11 -4.76
N GLN A 31 10.53 -15.99 -6.09
CA GLN A 31 11.50 -16.52 -7.05
C GLN A 31 12.78 -15.68 -7.13
N ASN A 32 12.70 -14.38 -6.89
CA ASN A 32 13.80 -13.43 -7.08
C ASN A 32 13.91 -12.42 -5.92
N PRO A 33 14.17 -12.86 -4.68
CA PRO A 33 14.13 -11.99 -3.50
C PRO A 33 15.14 -10.83 -3.54
N GLY A 34 16.25 -10.98 -4.28
CA GLY A 34 17.24 -9.91 -4.50
C GLY A 34 16.93 -8.97 -5.68
N LYS A 35 15.84 -9.19 -6.43
CA LYS A 35 15.44 -8.36 -7.57
C LYS A 35 14.02 -7.80 -7.45
N VAL A 36 13.19 -8.39 -6.61
CA VAL A 36 11.82 -7.95 -6.37
C VAL A 36 11.59 -7.88 -4.86
N LEU A 37 11.40 -6.67 -4.36
CA LEU A 37 10.99 -6.41 -2.98
C LEU A 37 9.47 -6.25 -2.92
N PHE A 38 8.80 -7.15 -2.20
CA PHE A 38 7.37 -7.04 -1.94
C PHE A 38 7.14 -6.30 -0.61
N LEU A 39 6.36 -5.23 -0.65
CA LEU A 39 5.97 -4.42 0.51
C LEU A 39 4.45 -4.37 0.62
N LYS A 40 3.96 -4.28 1.87
CA LYS A 40 2.54 -4.09 2.17
C LYS A 40 2.33 -2.72 2.79
N TYR A 41 1.25 -2.05 2.39
CA TYR A 41 0.95 -0.70 2.84
C TYR A 41 0.72 -0.64 4.36
N GLU A 42 0.06 -1.65 4.93
CA GLU A 42 -0.18 -1.74 6.36
C GLU A 42 1.12 -1.89 7.15
N ASP A 43 2.09 -2.66 6.64
CA ASP A 43 3.39 -2.83 7.30
C ASP A 43 4.21 -1.53 7.25
N LEU A 44 4.10 -0.74 6.17
CA LEU A 44 4.67 0.62 6.09
C LEU A 44 4.06 1.58 7.11
N LYS A 45 2.76 1.41 7.39
CA LYS A 45 2.05 2.25 8.37
C LYS A 45 2.32 1.83 9.81
N GLU A 46 2.65 0.57 10.04
CA GLU A 46 2.94 0.03 11.36
C GLU A 46 4.36 0.34 11.82
N ASP A 47 5.35 0.18 10.94
CA ASP A 47 6.76 0.43 11.26
C ASP A 47 7.49 1.01 10.05
N ILE A 48 7.41 2.33 9.88
CA ILE A 48 8.04 3.01 8.76
C ILE A 48 9.56 2.92 8.82
N THR A 49 10.15 2.96 10.02
CA THR A 49 11.60 2.93 10.23
C THR A 49 12.18 1.61 9.70
N PHE A 50 11.61 0.48 10.10
CA PHE A 50 12.03 -0.83 9.60
C PHE A 50 11.85 -0.94 8.08
N GLN A 51 10.71 -0.50 7.53
CA GLN A 51 10.47 -0.64 6.09
C GLN A 51 11.40 0.27 5.25
N VAL A 52 11.73 1.48 5.72
CA VAL A 52 12.69 2.37 5.05
C VAL A 52 14.08 1.76 5.04
N LYS A 53 14.54 1.18 6.16
CA LYS A 53 15.81 0.43 6.21
C LYS A 53 15.80 -0.74 5.22
N LYS A 54 14.72 -1.53 5.19
CA LYS A 54 14.55 -2.65 4.27
C LYS A 54 14.61 -2.21 2.80
N ILE A 55 14.01 -1.07 2.46
CA ILE A 55 14.10 -0.49 1.11
C ILE A 55 15.55 -0.10 0.80
N ALA A 56 16.20 0.60 1.72
CA ALA A 56 17.57 1.09 1.56
C ALA A 56 18.58 -0.05 1.35
N GLU A 57 18.47 -1.12 2.14
CA GLU A 57 19.22 -2.36 1.95
C GLU A 57 18.97 -2.97 0.56
N PHE A 58 17.72 -3.06 0.14
CA PHE A 58 17.34 -3.66 -1.14
C PHE A 58 17.87 -2.89 -2.35
N ILE A 59 17.90 -1.55 -2.29
CA ILE A 59 18.44 -0.71 -3.38
C ILE A 59 19.97 -0.58 -3.34
N GLY A 60 20.64 -1.21 -2.38
CA GLY A 60 22.11 -1.22 -2.26
C GLY A 60 22.70 -0.03 -1.51
N PHE A 61 21.90 0.68 -0.72
CA PHE A 61 22.31 1.84 0.08
C PHE A 61 21.88 1.66 1.55
N PRO A 62 22.34 0.61 2.27
CA PRO A 62 22.00 0.43 3.67
C PRO A 62 22.50 1.62 4.51
N PHE A 63 21.72 2.04 5.49
CA PHE A 63 22.13 3.08 6.43
C PHE A 63 23.30 2.60 7.30
N SER A 64 24.25 3.49 7.55
CA SER A 64 25.27 3.33 8.57
C SER A 64 24.71 3.62 9.96
N LEU A 65 25.38 3.13 11.01
CA LEU A 65 25.01 3.43 12.40
C LEU A 65 24.99 4.93 12.68
N GLU A 66 25.93 5.68 12.11
CA GLU A 66 25.99 7.14 12.27
C GLU A 66 24.78 7.83 11.63
N GLU A 67 24.36 7.42 10.43
CA GLU A 67 23.16 7.97 9.77
C GLU A 67 21.88 7.64 10.56
N GLU A 68 21.81 6.45 11.15
CA GLU A 68 20.71 6.07 12.04
C GLU A 68 20.69 6.94 13.31
N GLU A 69 21.83 7.12 13.98
CA GLU A 69 21.97 7.96 15.18
C GLU A 69 21.69 9.44 14.89
N GLN A 70 21.99 9.91 13.68
CA GLN A 70 21.65 11.26 13.21
C GLN A 70 20.16 11.42 12.84
N GLY A 71 19.37 10.35 12.91
CA GLY A 71 17.93 10.38 12.63
C GLY A 71 17.60 10.52 11.14
N LEU A 72 18.49 10.12 10.23
CA LEU A 72 18.27 10.26 8.78
C LEU A 72 17.01 9.53 8.30
N ILE A 73 16.70 8.38 8.89
CA ILE A 73 15.50 7.60 8.58
C ILE A 73 14.24 8.42 8.92
N ASP A 74 14.21 9.10 10.05
CA ASP A 74 13.08 9.93 10.48
C ASP A 74 12.95 11.17 9.58
N GLN A 75 14.07 11.77 9.16
CA GLN A 75 14.06 12.89 8.21
C GLN A 75 13.46 12.48 6.86
N ILE A 76 13.91 11.36 6.28
CA ILE A 76 13.38 10.83 5.02
C ILE A 76 11.89 10.50 5.18
N SER A 77 11.52 9.80 6.25
CA SER A 77 10.13 9.43 6.54
C SER A 77 9.24 10.67 6.69
N GLY A 78 9.74 11.72 7.34
CA GLY A 78 9.05 13.00 7.51
C GLY A 78 8.84 13.71 6.16
N LEU A 79 9.88 13.82 5.34
CA LEU A 79 9.82 14.44 4.01
C LEU A 79 8.83 13.71 3.09
N CYS A 80 8.85 12.39 3.10
CA CYS A 80 7.98 11.53 2.29
C CYS A 80 6.61 11.23 2.95
N SER A 81 6.32 11.83 4.11
CA SER A 81 5.08 11.58 4.82
C SER A 81 3.87 12.08 4.04
N PHE A 82 2.70 11.49 4.30
CA PHE A 82 1.44 11.94 3.70
C PHE A 82 1.18 13.43 4.00
N GLU A 83 1.43 13.87 5.24
CA GLU A 83 1.23 15.26 5.65
C GLU A 83 2.18 16.21 4.92
N SER A 84 3.47 15.89 4.85
CA SER A 84 4.46 16.68 4.11
C SER A 84 4.07 16.80 2.63
N LEU A 85 3.89 15.65 1.95
CA LEU A 85 3.66 15.62 0.52
C LEU A 85 2.31 16.24 0.13
N SER A 86 1.23 15.94 0.85
CA SER A 86 -0.09 16.53 0.55
C SER A 86 -0.13 18.05 0.78
N ASN A 87 0.77 18.59 1.61
CA ASN A 87 0.83 20.01 1.90
C ASN A 87 1.67 20.84 0.92
N LEU A 88 2.48 20.21 0.07
CA LEU A 88 3.27 20.88 -0.96
C LEU A 88 2.36 21.64 -1.94
N ALA A 89 2.76 22.85 -2.32
CA ALA A 89 1.98 23.70 -3.23
C ALA A 89 1.65 22.99 -4.54
N VAL A 90 2.63 22.31 -5.15
CA VAL A 90 2.45 21.54 -6.39
C VAL A 90 1.42 20.42 -6.26
N ASN A 91 1.26 19.84 -5.07
CA ASN A 91 0.28 18.78 -4.83
C ASN A 91 -1.11 19.32 -4.46
N LYS A 92 -1.21 20.57 -4.00
CA LYS A 92 -2.50 21.22 -3.74
C LYS A 92 -3.14 21.81 -4.99
N THR A 93 -2.33 22.43 -5.85
CA THR A 93 -2.83 23.23 -6.99
C THR A 93 -2.44 22.70 -8.36
N GLY A 94 -1.41 21.85 -8.45
CA GLY A 94 -0.95 21.30 -9.73
C GLY A 94 -1.92 20.28 -10.33
N ASP A 95 -1.68 19.96 -11.60
CA ASP A 95 -2.45 18.98 -12.35
C ASP A 95 -1.55 18.16 -13.28
N LEU A 96 -2.01 16.95 -13.58
CA LEU A 96 -1.38 16.03 -14.51
C LEU A 96 -1.89 16.30 -15.93
N ASN A 97 -1.52 17.45 -16.51
CA ASN A 97 -1.87 17.85 -17.87
C ASN A 97 -3.38 17.68 -18.20
N GLY A 98 -4.24 18.10 -17.27
CA GLY A 98 -5.69 17.99 -17.40
C GLY A 98 -6.30 16.60 -17.14
N ILE A 99 -5.49 15.56 -16.90
CA ILE A 99 -5.98 14.20 -16.60
C ILE A 99 -6.55 14.12 -15.18
N ALA A 100 -5.82 14.66 -14.21
CA ALA A 100 -6.21 14.67 -12.80
C ALA A 100 -5.55 15.83 -12.05
N LYS A 101 -6.23 16.40 -11.06
CA LYS A 101 -5.61 17.33 -10.11
C LYS A 101 -4.65 16.56 -9.20
N ASN A 102 -3.48 17.11 -8.89
CA ASN A 102 -2.50 16.44 -8.02
C ASN A 102 -3.07 16.15 -6.62
N SER A 103 -3.97 16.98 -6.13
CA SER A 103 -4.62 16.79 -4.83
C SER A 103 -5.48 15.52 -4.77
N SER A 104 -5.94 15.00 -5.91
CA SER A 104 -6.71 13.75 -5.96
C SER A 104 -5.89 12.51 -5.57
N PHE A 105 -4.56 12.57 -5.64
CA PHE A 105 -3.69 11.48 -5.20
C PHE A 105 -3.59 11.39 -3.66
N PHE A 106 -3.99 12.44 -2.93
CA PHE A 106 -3.89 12.52 -1.46
C PHE A 106 -5.28 12.60 -0.81
N ARG A 107 -5.81 11.46 -0.37
CA ARG A 107 -7.17 11.38 0.19
C ARG A 107 -7.20 11.36 1.73
N LYS A 108 -6.77 10.26 2.35
CA LYS A 108 -6.72 10.10 3.83
C LYS A 108 -5.41 9.49 4.33
N GLY A 109 -4.77 8.62 3.55
CA GLY A 109 -3.50 8.00 3.94
C GLY A 109 -3.61 7.11 5.19
N GLN A 110 -4.74 6.45 5.40
CA GLN A 110 -5.06 5.67 6.61
C GLN A 110 -5.46 4.24 6.26
N VAL A 111 -5.10 3.31 7.15
CA VAL A 111 -5.51 1.90 7.09
C VAL A 111 -6.92 1.75 7.67
N GLY A 112 -7.75 0.91 7.07
CA GLY A 112 -9.06 0.56 7.64
C GLY A 112 -10.22 1.48 7.26
N ASP A 113 -9.99 2.52 6.46
CA ASP A 113 -11.03 3.47 6.06
C ASP A 113 -12.20 2.84 5.26
N TRP A 114 -12.04 1.60 4.78
CA TRP A 114 -13.10 0.82 4.12
C TRP A 114 -14.33 0.61 5.01
N ILE A 115 -14.20 0.63 6.34
CA ILE A 115 -15.33 0.50 7.29
C ILE A 115 -16.39 1.59 7.10
N ASN A 116 -16.00 2.75 6.56
CA ASN A 116 -16.88 3.89 6.33
C ASN A 116 -17.70 3.76 5.03
N TYR A 117 -17.41 2.75 4.20
CA TYR A 117 -17.99 2.61 2.87
C TYR A 117 -18.59 1.23 2.61
N LEU A 118 -17.99 0.16 3.16
CA LEU A 118 -18.43 -1.21 2.89
C LEU A 118 -19.37 -1.72 3.99
N THR A 119 -20.46 -2.36 3.57
CA THR A 119 -21.34 -3.09 4.49
C THR A 119 -20.68 -4.37 4.99
N PRO A 120 -21.11 -4.93 6.14
CA PRO A 120 -20.58 -6.21 6.63
C PRO A 120 -20.67 -7.35 5.59
N ALA A 121 -21.74 -7.40 4.80
CA ALA A 121 -21.90 -8.41 3.75
C ALA A 121 -20.87 -8.26 2.61
N MET A 122 -20.56 -7.02 2.20
CA MET A 122 -19.52 -6.73 1.21
C MET A 122 -18.14 -7.13 1.71
N VAL A 123 -17.85 -6.84 2.97
CA VAL A 123 -16.59 -7.19 3.63
C VAL A 123 -16.40 -8.70 3.68
N GLU A 124 -17.43 -9.44 4.11
CA GLU A 124 -17.38 -10.90 4.14
C GLU A 124 -17.23 -11.51 2.75
N ARG A 125 -17.84 -10.92 1.71
CA ARG A 125 -17.63 -11.36 0.32
C ARG A 125 -16.18 -11.17 -0.13
N ILE A 126 -15.56 -10.02 0.13
CA ILE A 126 -14.15 -9.78 -0.23
C ILE A 126 -13.22 -10.73 0.54
N LYS A 127 -13.43 -10.92 1.85
CA LYS A 127 -12.61 -11.85 2.64
C LYS A 127 -12.61 -13.25 2.06
N LYS A 128 -13.80 -13.79 1.77
CA LYS A 128 -13.93 -15.12 1.14
C LYS A 128 -13.24 -15.20 -0.22
N LEU A 129 -13.32 -14.14 -1.03
CA LEU A 129 -12.61 -14.08 -2.30
C LEU A 129 -11.09 -14.05 -2.10
N MET A 130 -10.59 -13.24 -1.17
CA MET A 130 -9.16 -13.19 -0.85
C MET A 130 -8.65 -14.53 -0.33
N ASP A 131 -9.37 -15.17 0.59
CA ASP A 131 -9.01 -16.47 1.15
C ASP A 131 -8.91 -17.53 0.04
N LEU A 132 -9.91 -17.58 -0.85
CA LEU A 132 -9.93 -18.51 -1.98
C LEU A 132 -8.81 -18.20 -3.00
N LYS A 133 -8.61 -16.93 -3.33
CA LYS A 133 -7.65 -16.53 -4.37
C LYS A 133 -6.20 -16.65 -3.92
N PHE A 134 -5.94 -16.41 -2.64
CA PHE A 134 -4.59 -16.46 -2.06
C PHE A 134 -4.27 -17.78 -1.37
N GLU A 135 -5.18 -18.75 -1.41
CA GLU A 135 -4.95 -20.09 -0.89
C GLU A 135 -3.65 -20.69 -1.44
N GLY A 136 -2.84 -21.29 -0.55
CA GLY A 136 -1.56 -21.91 -0.92
C GLY A 136 -0.43 -20.94 -1.29
N SER A 137 -0.69 -19.64 -1.46
CA SER A 137 0.35 -18.67 -1.81
C SER A 137 1.26 -18.27 -0.64
N GLY A 138 0.79 -18.45 0.60
CA GLY A 138 1.45 -17.91 1.80
C GLY A 138 1.32 -16.39 1.96
N LEU A 139 0.65 -15.69 1.03
CA LEU A 139 0.41 -14.25 1.13
C LEU A 139 -0.76 -13.96 2.06
N MET A 140 -0.49 -13.18 3.12
CA MET A 140 -1.52 -12.72 4.05
C MET A 140 -1.47 -11.20 4.24
N PHE A 141 -2.66 -10.60 4.25
CA PHE A 141 -2.86 -9.18 4.52
C PHE A 141 -3.38 -8.96 5.93
N LYS A 142 -2.86 -7.94 6.61
CA LYS A 142 -3.40 -7.49 7.89
C LYS A 142 -4.70 -6.74 7.61
N THR A 143 -5.84 -7.39 7.75
CA THR A 143 -7.11 -6.66 7.73
C THR A 143 -7.19 -5.88 9.04
N GLY A 144 -7.09 -4.55 8.98
CA GLY A 144 -7.15 -3.66 10.15
C GLY A 144 -8.43 -3.85 10.96
N ASN A 145 -8.42 -4.81 11.87
CA ASN A 145 -9.44 -5.05 12.88
C ASN A 145 -8.71 -5.00 14.22
N LYS A 146 -8.48 -3.80 14.75
CA LYS A 146 -8.47 -3.66 16.20
C LYS A 146 -9.93 -3.55 16.62
N LYS A 147 -10.54 -4.69 16.96
CA LYS A 147 -11.65 -4.68 17.91
C LYS A 147 -11.06 -4.19 19.24
N GLY A 148 -11.32 -2.93 19.57
CA GLY A 148 -11.39 -2.48 20.97
C GLY A 148 -12.79 -2.74 21.48
#